data_AF-A0A060CBW5-F1
#
_entry.id   AF-A0A060CBW5-F1
#
_cell.length_a   1.000
_cell.length_b   1.000
_cell.length_c   1.000
_cell.angle_alpha   90.00
_cell.angle_beta   90.00
_cell.angle_gamma   90.00
#
_symmetry.space_group_name_H-M   'P 1'
#
loop_
_entity.id
_entity.type
_entity.pdbx_description
1 polymer ?
#
loop_
_entity_poly.entity_id
_entity_poly.type
_entity_poly.pdbx_seq_one_letter_code
_entity_poly.pdbx_strand_id
1 'polypeptide(L)'
;DQAANWYTNLTNLGVKGAMIKLTEGSASGTDYVNPLFASQKANAIAAGMKYVGAYHFFRAASVDDAAAEGEFFLAQLQANNIDTSTIVACDVELSSLDPTADGATLTKL
;
A
#
# COMPACT_ATOMS: atom_id res chain seq x y z
N ASP A 1 -7.58 13.98 2.04
CA ASP A 1 -7.63 13.05 3.19
C ASP A 1 -9.03 13.10 3.80
N GLN A 2 -9.41 12.12 4.61
CA GLN A 2 -10.53 12.21 5.53
C GLN A 2 -10.15 13.09 6.73
N ALA A 3 -11.16 13.70 7.37
CA ALA A 3 -10.94 14.47 8.59
C ALA A 3 -10.50 13.56 9.75
N ALA A 4 -9.72 14.10 10.70
CA ALA A 4 -9.19 13.32 11.83
C ALA A 4 -10.29 12.60 12.64
N ASN A 5 -11.46 13.22 12.80
CA ASN A 5 -12.61 12.63 13.50
C ASN A 5 -13.16 11.36 12.84
N TRP A 6 -12.95 11.18 11.53
CA TRP A 6 -13.33 9.96 10.83
C TRP A 6 -12.56 8.75 11.37
N TYR A 7 -11.25 8.90 11.61
CA TYR A 7 -10.40 7.85 12.17
C TYR A 7 -10.77 7.53 13.62
N THR A 8 -11.06 8.56 14.43
CA THR A 8 -11.53 8.38 15.81
C THR A 8 -12.87 7.64 15.87
N ASN A 9 -13.78 7.93 14.94
CA ASN A 9 -15.05 7.21 14.86
C ASN A 9 -14.83 5.73 14.53
N LEU A 10 -13.90 5.40 13.64
CA LEU A 10 -13.56 4.00 13.34
C LEU A 10 -12.95 3.26 14.54
N THR A 11 -12.05 3.89 15.29
CA THR A 11 -11.47 3.26 16.48
C THR A 11 -12.52 3.05 17.58
N ASN A 12 -13.49 3.97 17.73
CA ASN A 12 -14.65 3.79 18.61
C ASN A 12 -15.56 2.62 18.18
N LEU A 13 -15.62 2.32 16.88
CA LEU A 13 -16.31 1.13 16.33
C LEU A 13 -15.48 -0.16 16.45
N GLY A 14 -14.29 -0.10 17.03
CA GLY A 14 -13.44 -1.26 17.29
C GLY A 14 -12.37 -1.53 16.23
N VAL A 15 -12.28 -0.72 15.17
CA VAL A 15 -11.20 -0.82 14.16
C VAL A 15 -9.84 -0.64 14.84
N LYS A 16 -8.88 -1.51 14.52
CA LYS A 16 -7.56 -1.54 15.16
C LYS A 16 -6.42 -1.03 14.28
N GLY A 17 -6.68 -0.78 13.01
CA GLY A 17 -5.64 -0.51 12.04
C GLY A 17 -6.14 0.10 10.74
N ALA A 18 -5.21 0.56 9.92
CA ALA A 18 -5.42 1.08 8.58
C ALA A 18 -4.34 0.55 7.63
N MET A 19 -4.75 0.16 6.42
CA MET A 19 -3.86 -0.08 5.28
C MET A 19 -4.00 1.10 4.33
N ILE A 20 -2.91 1.84 4.10
CA ILE A 20 -2.94 3.11 3.39
C ILE A 20 -2.15 2.98 2.08
N LYS A 21 -2.73 3.42 0.96
CA LYS A 21 -2.04 3.38 -0.33
C LYS A 21 -0.78 4.22 -0.25
N LEU A 22 0.37 3.67 -0.63
CA LEU A 22 1.60 4.44 -0.75
C LEU A 22 1.95 4.69 -2.21
N THR A 23 1.87 3.66 -3.05
CA THR A 23 2.28 3.73 -4.47
C THR A 23 1.31 3.03 -5.41
N GLU A 24 1.42 3.34 -6.69
CA GLU A 24 0.79 2.62 -7.81
C GLU A 24 1.73 2.64 -9.02
N GLY A 25 1.94 1.47 -9.63
CA GLY A 25 2.87 1.32 -10.75
C GLY A 25 4.34 1.59 -10.38
N SER A 26 5.21 1.70 -11.37
CA SER A 26 6.65 1.91 -11.19
C SER A 26 7.07 3.36 -11.50
N ALA A 27 8.33 3.71 -11.22
CA ALA A 27 8.91 5.01 -11.55
C ALA A 27 8.95 5.32 -13.07
N SER A 28 8.93 4.29 -13.92
CA SER A 28 8.82 4.41 -15.39
C SER A 28 7.40 4.17 -15.90
N GLY A 29 6.49 3.76 -15.01
CA GLY A 29 5.08 3.48 -15.30
C GLY A 29 4.18 4.62 -14.84
N THR A 30 3.24 4.30 -13.94
CA THR A 30 2.30 5.30 -13.40
C THR A 30 2.97 6.32 -12.47
N ASP A 31 4.10 5.96 -11.84
CA ASP A 31 4.90 6.81 -10.93
C ASP A 31 4.05 7.56 -9.89
N TYR A 32 3.01 6.90 -9.38
CA TYR A 32 2.10 7.53 -8.44
C TYR A 32 2.56 7.26 -7.02
N VAL A 33 2.75 8.35 -6.27
CA VAL A 33 2.92 8.35 -4.81
C VAL A 33 1.73 9.06 -4.20
N ASN A 34 1.08 8.44 -3.22
CA ASN A 34 -0.08 9.03 -2.58
C ASN A 34 0.30 10.30 -1.78
N PRO A 35 -0.13 11.50 -2.22
CA PRO A 35 0.23 12.75 -1.56
C PRO A 35 -0.41 12.91 -0.17
N LEU A 36 -1.40 12.08 0.16
CA LEU A 36 -2.12 12.09 1.44
C LEU A 36 -1.57 11.05 2.43
N PHE A 37 -0.62 10.21 2.05
CA PHE A 37 -0.15 9.10 2.87
C PHE A 37 0.33 9.57 4.26
N ALA A 38 1.10 10.66 4.31
CA ALA A 38 1.62 11.21 5.56
C ALA A 38 0.50 11.66 6.51
N SER A 39 -0.52 12.38 6.00
CA SER A 39 -1.63 12.86 6.83
C SER A 39 -2.54 11.71 7.26
N GLN A 40 -2.79 10.74 6.37
CA GLN A 40 -3.57 9.53 6.67
C GLN A 40 -2.91 8.70 7.78
N LYS A 41 -1.60 8.46 7.66
CA LYS A 41 -0.80 7.76 8.68
C LYS A 41 -0.84 8.49 10.02
N ALA A 42 -0.62 9.81 10.01
CA ALA A 42 -0.65 10.62 11.23
C ALA A 42 -2.03 10.59 11.91
N ASN A 43 -3.10 10.73 11.15
CA ASN A 43 -4.47 10.70 11.67
C ASN A 43 -4.84 9.32 12.25
N ALA A 44 -4.46 8.22 11.58
CA ALA A 44 -4.68 6.87 12.08
C ALA A 44 -3.95 6.61 13.42
N ILE A 45 -2.69 7.03 13.52
CA ILE A 45 -1.90 6.93 14.76
C ILE A 45 -2.53 7.78 15.87
N ALA A 46 -2.91 9.03 15.57
CA ALA A 46 -3.54 9.94 16.54
C ALA A 46 -4.89 9.41 17.05
N ALA A 47 -5.64 8.69 16.22
CA ALA A 47 -6.90 8.05 16.61
C ALA A 47 -6.72 6.79 17.48
N GLY A 48 -5.48 6.32 17.69
CA GLY A 48 -5.16 5.15 18.51
C GLY A 48 -5.16 3.82 17.77
N MET A 49 -5.09 3.83 16.43
CA MET A 49 -4.91 2.60 15.65
C MET A 49 -3.53 1.98 15.92
N LYS A 50 -3.50 0.68 16.22
CA LYS A 50 -2.28 -0.07 16.56
C LYS A 50 -1.54 -0.61 15.34
N TYR A 51 -2.26 -0.87 14.25
CA TYR A 51 -1.71 -1.50 13.04
C TYR A 51 -1.86 -0.55 11.85
N VAL A 52 -0.82 0.22 11.52
CA VAL A 52 -0.83 1.13 10.37
C VAL A 52 0.16 0.62 9.33
N GLY A 53 -0.36 0.04 8.25
CA GLY A 53 0.42 -0.51 7.16
C GLY A 53 0.29 0.30 5.87
N ALA A 54 1.09 -0.08 4.88
CA ALA A 54 1.10 0.54 3.56
C ALA A 54 0.76 -0.50 2.48
N TYR A 55 0.12 -0.09 1.40
CA TYR A 55 -0.08 -0.97 0.24
C TYR A 55 0.37 -0.31 -1.07
N HIS A 56 0.69 -1.17 -2.03
CA HIS A 56 1.03 -0.82 -3.40
C HIS A 56 -0.04 -1.35 -4.35
N PHE A 57 -0.60 -0.50 -5.22
CA PHE A 57 -1.52 -0.94 -6.27
C PHE A 57 -0.70 -1.46 -7.47
N PHE A 58 -0.84 -2.75 -7.75
CA PHE A 58 -0.05 -3.47 -8.73
C PHE A 58 -0.59 -3.31 -10.14
N ARG A 59 0.29 -3.02 -11.11
CA ARG A 59 -0.06 -2.83 -12.52
C ARG A 59 0.79 -3.63 -13.50
N ALA A 60 1.80 -4.35 -13.02
CA ALA A 60 2.80 -4.95 -13.87
C ALA A 60 2.21 -5.92 -14.90
N ALA A 61 2.71 -5.85 -16.14
CA ALA A 61 2.36 -6.76 -17.24
C ALA A 61 3.46 -7.79 -17.52
N SER A 62 4.59 -7.70 -16.82
CA SER A 62 5.74 -8.57 -16.95
C SER A 62 6.47 -8.76 -15.61
N VAL A 63 7.36 -9.74 -15.52
CA VAL A 63 8.20 -9.96 -14.33
C VAL A 63 9.12 -8.77 -14.07
N ASP A 64 9.68 -8.17 -15.13
CA ASP A 64 10.56 -7.01 -15.01
C ASP A 64 9.78 -5.77 -14.51
N ASP A 65 8.56 -5.56 -15.00
CA ASP A 65 7.68 -4.51 -14.47
C ASP A 65 7.34 -4.76 -13.00
N ALA A 66 7.06 -6.02 -12.62
CA ALA A 66 6.74 -6.37 -11.24
C ALA A 66 7.93 -6.10 -10.30
N ALA A 67 9.15 -6.40 -10.74
CA ALA A 67 10.37 -6.07 -10.01
C ALA A 67 10.53 -4.55 -9.87
N ALA A 68 10.32 -3.78 -10.94
CA ALA A 68 10.40 -2.33 -10.93
C ALA A 68 9.34 -1.68 -10.02
N GLU A 69 8.12 -2.22 -9.97
CA GLU A 69 7.07 -1.81 -9.03
C GLU A 69 7.46 -2.08 -7.58
N GLY A 70 8.05 -3.25 -7.31
CA GLY A 70 8.57 -3.61 -5.97
C GLY A 70 9.70 -2.69 -5.51
N GLU A 71 10.66 -2.39 -6.38
CA GLU A 71 11.76 -1.46 -6.11
C GLU A 71 11.25 -0.05 -5.84
N PHE A 72 10.30 0.43 -6.64
CA PHE A 72 9.65 1.72 -6.44
C PHE A 72 8.93 1.79 -5.10
N PHE A 73 8.15 0.76 -4.75
CA PHE A 73 7.47 0.69 -3.46
C PHE A 73 8.46 0.69 -2.29
N LEU A 74 9.55 -0.09 -2.38
CA LEU A 74 10.60 -0.11 -1.37
C LEU A 74 11.26 1.27 -1.19
N ALA A 75 11.59 1.95 -2.28
CA ALA A 75 12.18 3.29 -2.22
C ALA A 75 11.23 4.29 -1.52
N GLN A 76 9.93 4.22 -1.79
CA GLN A 76 8.94 5.08 -1.14
C GLN A 76 8.71 4.71 0.33
N LEU A 77 8.76 3.43 0.71
CA LEU A 77 8.72 3.00 2.11
C LEU A 77 9.91 3.61 2.89
N GLN A 78 11.11 3.53 2.32
CA GLN A 78 12.32 4.12 2.91
C GLN A 78 12.22 5.65 3.02
N ALA A 79 11.79 6.32 1.94
CA ALA A 79 11.62 7.77 1.94
C ALA A 79 10.59 8.28 2.96
N ASN A 80 9.58 7.46 3.29
CA ASN A 80 8.55 7.75 4.29
C ASN A 80 8.88 7.21 5.70
N ASN A 81 10.11 6.73 5.92
CA ASN A 81 10.57 6.16 7.19
C ASN A 81 9.61 5.10 7.73
N ILE A 82 9.18 4.17 6.87
CA ILE A 82 8.36 3.02 7.27
C ILE A 82 9.27 1.93 7.84
N ASP A 83 9.00 1.53 9.08
CA ASP A 83 9.77 0.50 9.77
C ASP A 83 9.66 -0.85 9.05
N THR A 84 10.75 -1.61 9.00
CA THR A 84 10.82 -2.93 8.33
C THR A 84 9.91 -4.00 8.95
N SER A 85 9.41 -3.80 10.17
CA SER A 85 8.40 -4.64 10.82
C SER A 85 6.95 -4.27 10.44
N THR A 86 6.75 -3.17 9.72
CA THR A 86 5.44 -2.74 9.23
C THR A 86 4.89 -3.75 8.23
N ILE A 87 3.62 -4.14 8.43
CA ILE A 87 2.92 -4.96 7.44
C ILE A 87 2.71 -4.13 6.16
N VAL A 88 3.10 -4.70 5.02
CA VAL A 88 2.82 -4.15 3.70
C VAL A 88 1.99 -5.13 2.87
N ALA A 89 1.24 -4.61 1.90
CA ALA A 89 0.44 -5.42 0.99
C ALA A 89 0.68 -5.04 -0.48
N CYS A 90 0.63 -6.06 -1.34
CA CYS A 90 0.50 -5.90 -2.78
C CYS A 90 -0.99 -6.03 -3.12
N ASP A 91 -1.57 -4.97 -3.67
CA ASP A 91 -2.97 -4.90 -4.04
C ASP A 91 -3.13 -5.26 -5.52
N VAL A 92 -3.70 -6.45 -5.78
CA VAL A 92 -3.83 -7.06 -7.10
C VAL A 92 -5.31 -7.08 -7.48
N GLU A 93 -5.78 -5.97 -8.03
CA GLU A 93 -7.19 -5.79 -8.42
C GLU A 93 -7.38 -5.13 -9.80
N LEU A 94 -6.28 -4.88 -10.53
CA LEU A 94 -6.35 -4.34 -11.88
C LEU A 94 -7.04 -5.34 -12.81
N SER A 95 -8.19 -4.93 -13.37
CA SER A 95 -9.06 -5.79 -14.19
C SER A 95 -8.42 -6.38 -15.45
N SER A 96 -7.33 -5.78 -15.95
CA SER A 96 -6.59 -6.28 -17.10
C SER A 96 -5.54 -7.34 -16.74
N LEU A 97 -5.31 -7.61 -15.45
CA LEU A 97 -4.45 -8.72 -15.04
C LEU A 97 -5.22 -10.01 -15.28
N ASP A 98 -4.59 -10.95 -15.99
CA ASP A 98 -5.12 -12.29 -16.18
C ASP A 98 -4.77 -13.16 -14.96
N PRO A 99 -5.74 -13.46 -14.07
CA PRO A 99 -5.49 -14.28 -12.89
C PRO A 99 -5.24 -15.76 -13.23
N THR A 100 -5.33 -16.13 -14.52
CA THR A 100 -5.11 -17.49 -15.02
C THR A 100 -3.81 -17.64 -15.81
N ALA A 101 -3.05 -16.55 -15.99
CA ALA A 101 -1.75 -16.58 -16.65
C ALA A 101 -0.75 -17.47 -15.89
N ASP A 102 0.23 -18.02 -16.62
CA ASP A 102 1.33 -18.77 -16.01
C ASP A 102 2.07 -17.90 -14.98
N GLY A 103 2.27 -18.42 -13.77
CA GLY A 103 2.79 -17.64 -12.63
C GLY A 103 1.78 -16.75 -11.87
N ALA A 104 0.50 -16.71 -12.27
CA ALA A 104 -0.55 -15.99 -11.53
C ALA A 104 -0.97 -16.69 -10.21
N THR A 105 -0.52 -17.92 -9.99
CA THR A 105 -0.74 -18.63 -8.74
C THR A 105 0.35 -18.25 -7.75
N LEU A 106 -0.03 -17.70 -6.59
CA LEU A 106 0.88 -17.52 -5.46
C LEU A 106 1.23 -18.89 -4.87
N THR A 107 2.23 -19.55 -5.47
CA THR A 107 2.83 -20.73 -4.86
C THR A 107 3.62 -20.29 -3.64
N LYS A 108 3.20 -20.76 -2.47
CA LYS A 108 3.95 -20.56 -1.23
C LYS A 108 5.35 -21.17 -1.42
N LEU A 109 6.39 -20.34 -1.33
CA LEU A 109 7.80 -20.78 -1.31
C LEU A 109 8.04 -21.74 -0.13
#